data_AF-A0A3Q0KMR3-F1
#
_entry.id   AF-A0A3Q0KMR3-F1
#
_cell.length_a   1.000
_cell.length_b   1.000
_cell.length_c   1.000
_cell.angle_alpha   90.00
_cell.angle_beta   90.00
_cell.angle_gamma   90.00
#
_symmetry.space_group_name_H-M   'P 1'
#
loop_
_entity.id
_entity.type
_entity.pdbx_description
1 polymer ?
#
loop_
_entity_poly.entity_id
_entity_poly.type
_entity_poly.pdbx_seq_one_letter_code
_entity_poly.pdbx_strand_id
1 'polypeptide(L)'
;AHFLSHVEYCLISCQDQLKAKSIPESSERFVLGSPSSYGHISAVLSVYGDLVYEADLKVHRTNTSTSYHSIIKDNHGSPYKLQQIQDCLNYTTKSLEKIKSAKISTSVNDLIECPSFLFELFSYIRDARDCLTQPPRKTIEEHLTNPSRRCFYPPIPKDIVLSMFIRGCSLVFAAYNLVYNSLDKRWEVLNRSSIECVIPRLQETLSYLDAAMNTLMYLMNKRNIL
;
A
#
# COMPACT_ATOMS: atom_id res chain seq x y z
N ALA A 1 -13.31 25.12 16.19
CA ALA A 1 -12.13 25.55 15.40
C ALA A 1 -10.92 24.61 15.53
N HIS A 2 -10.26 24.53 16.69
CA HIS A 2 -8.99 23.79 16.89
C HIS A 2 -9.00 22.34 16.37
N PHE A 3 -10.07 21.58 16.59
CA PHE A 3 -10.15 20.18 16.14
C PHE A 3 -10.07 20.00 14.63
N LEU A 4 -10.74 20.86 13.85
CA LEU A 4 -10.70 20.76 12.38
C LEU A 4 -9.32 21.17 11.84
N SER A 5 -8.68 22.16 12.46
CA SER A 5 -7.29 22.54 12.14
C SER A 5 -6.31 21.41 12.46
N HIS A 6 -6.52 20.65 13.54
CA HIS A 6 -5.70 19.47 13.85
C HIS A 6 -5.89 18.35 12.83
N VAL A 7 -7.12 18.07 12.40
CA VAL A 7 -7.40 17.11 11.32
C VAL A 7 -6.68 17.52 10.02
N GLU A 8 -6.77 18.79 9.65
CA GLU A 8 -6.08 19.33 8.46
C GLU A 8 -4.55 19.20 8.58
N TYR A 9 -3.97 19.50 9.74
CA TYR A 9 -2.54 19.30 10.01
C TYR A 9 -2.11 17.84 9.82
N CYS A 10 -2.87 16.89 10.39
CA CYS A 10 -2.58 15.47 10.23
C CYS A 10 -2.65 15.04 8.76
N LEU A 11 -3.66 15.50 8.01
CA LEU A 11 -3.81 15.16 6.59
C LEU A 11 -2.70 15.74 5.71
N ILE A 12 -2.26 16.98 5.98
CA ILE A 12 -1.10 17.57 5.30
C ILE A 12 0.16 16.75 5.60
N SER A 13 0.36 16.39 6.88
CA SER A 13 1.50 15.57 7.29
C SER A 13 1.48 14.19 6.61
N CYS A 14 0.31 13.55 6.45
CA CYS A 14 0.16 12.33 5.65
C CYS A 14 0.62 12.54 4.20
N GLN A 15 0.20 13.63 3.55
CA GLN A 15 0.60 13.89 2.16
C GLN A 15 2.11 14.05 2.03
N ASP A 16 2.76 14.72 2.98
CA ASP A 16 4.22 14.90 2.99
C ASP A 16 4.98 13.57 3.15
N GLN A 17 4.41 12.61 3.88
CA GLN A 17 4.97 11.27 4.02
C GLN A 17 4.72 10.37 2.80
N LEU A 18 3.59 10.58 2.11
CA LEU A 18 3.22 9.80 0.92
C LEU A 18 3.95 10.30 -0.34
N LYS A 19 4.08 11.62 -0.49
CA LYS A 19 4.86 12.28 -1.54
C LYS A 19 6.31 12.29 -1.09
N ALA A 20 7.07 11.24 -1.41
CA ALA A 20 8.50 11.17 -1.05
C ALA A 20 9.21 12.51 -1.36
N LYS A 21 9.91 13.07 -0.36
CA LYS A 21 10.65 14.32 -0.51
C LYS A 21 11.85 14.08 -1.42
N SER A 22 11.71 14.53 -2.67
CA SER A 22 12.76 14.92 -3.61
C SER A 22 14.11 14.20 -3.54
N ILE A 23 14.43 13.52 -4.64
CA ILE A 23 15.72 13.01 -5.16
C ILE A 23 15.77 11.46 -5.18
N PRO A 24 15.95 10.81 -6.34
CA PRO A 24 16.14 9.36 -6.46
C PRO A 24 17.33 8.81 -5.64
N GLU A 25 18.33 9.65 -5.36
CA GLU A 25 19.48 9.35 -4.49
C GLU A 25 19.07 9.06 -3.02
N SER A 26 17.86 9.44 -2.60
CA SER A 26 17.31 9.10 -1.27
C SER A 26 16.32 7.93 -1.33
N SER A 27 16.53 6.97 -2.23
CA SER A 27 15.69 5.77 -2.28
C SER A 27 15.76 4.97 -1.00
N GLU A 28 14.62 4.44 -0.58
CA GLU A 28 14.57 3.54 0.56
C GLU A 28 14.94 2.14 0.09
N ARG A 29 16.09 1.63 0.53
CA ARG A 29 16.53 0.26 0.25
C ARG A 29 16.13 -0.68 1.37
N PHE A 30 15.31 -1.66 1.05
CA PHE A 30 14.82 -2.68 1.98
C PHE A 30 15.43 -4.04 1.65
N VAL A 31 15.91 -4.75 2.66
CA VAL A 31 16.33 -6.14 2.55
C VAL A 31 15.31 -6.99 3.30
N LEU A 32 14.66 -7.89 2.58
CA LEU A 32 13.65 -8.79 3.10
C LEU A 32 14.20 -10.23 3.02
N GLY A 33 14.10 -10.94 4.14
CA GLY A 33 14.59 -12.32 4.27
C GLY A 33 16.10 -12.40 4.53
N SER A 34 16.54 -13.51 5.11
CA SER A 34 17.96 -13.82 5.34
C SER A 34 18.38 -15.03 4.50
N PRO A 35 19.59 -15.03 3.91
CA PRO A 35 20.17 -16.22 3.28
C PRO A 35 20.30 -17.42 4.23
N SER A 36 20.39 -17.16 5.54
CA SER A 36 20.65 -18.17 6.58
C SER A 36 19.40 -18.78 7.20
N SER A 37 18.22 -18.23 6.93
CA SER A 37 16.97 -18.81 7.40
C SER A 37 16.45 -19.78 6.34
N TYR A 38 15.71 -20.80 6.76
CA TYR A 38 14.93 -21.72 5.91
C TYR A 38 13.88 -21.02 5.01
N GLY A 39 14.03 -19.73 4.74
CA GLY A 39 13.19 -18.92 3.89
C GLY A 39 13.34 -19.34 2.44
N HIS A 40 12.23 -19.80 1.88
CA HIS A 40 12.12 -20.12 0.46
C HIS A 40 12.24 -18.88 -0.45
N ILE A 41 12.28 -17.66 0.09
CA ILE A 41 12.31 -16.42 -0.70
C ILE A 41 13.19 -15.34 -0.04
N SER A 42 13.77 -14.46 -0.86
CA SER A 42 14.47 -13.24 -0.43
C SER A 42 14.22 -12.10 -1.43
N ALA A 43 14.25 -10.86 -0.96
CA ALA A 43 14.08 -9.69 -1.81
C ALA A 43 14.94 -8.51 -1.33
N VAL A 44 15.54 -7.78 -2.26
CA VAL A 44 16.10 -6.44 -2.01
C VAL A 44 15.32 -5.47 -2.87
N LEU A 45 14.69 -4.47 -2.28
CA LEU A 45 13.78 -3.55 -2.96
C LEU A 45 14.26 -2.12 -2.77
N SER A 46 14.30 -1.34 -3.85
CA SER A 46 14.50 0.10 -3.79
C SER A 46 13.18 0.79 -4.13
N VAL A 47 12.67 1.58 -3.18
CA VAL A 47 11.35 2.21 -3.26
C VAL A 47 11.50 3.73 -3.33
N TYR A 48 10.73 4.35 -4.23
CA TYR A 48 10.59 5.79 -4.34
C TYR A 48 9.11 6.16 -4.48
N GLY A 49 8.57 6.90 -3.51
CA GLY A 49 7.15 7.25 -3.49
C GLY A 49 6.25 6.02 -3.48
N ASP A 50 5.46 5.82 -4.53
CA ASP A 50 4.60 4.66 -4.74
C ASP A 50 5.20 3.62 -5.71
N LEU A 51 6.48 3.72 -6.06
CA LEU A 51 7.14 2.86 -7.04
C LEU A 51 8.25 2.01 -6.42
N VAL A 52 8.26 0.72 -6.73
CA VAL A 52 9.46 -0.12 -6.62
C VAL A 52 10.18 -0.03 -7.96
N TYR A 53 11.27 0.72 -8.01
CA TYR A 53 11.99 1.01 -9.25
C TYR A 53 13.16 0.06 -9.49
N GLU A 54 13.74 -0.48 -8.41
CA GLU A 54 14.69 -1.58 -8.47
C GLU A 54 14.29 -2.71 -7.52
N ALA A 55 14.48 -3.94 -7.95
CA ALA A 55 14.32 -5.12 -7.10
C ALA A 55 15.26 -6.23 -7.53
N ASP A 56 15.78 -6.97 -6.55
CA ASP A 56 16.44 -8.26 -6.71
C ASP A 56 15.63 -9.29 -5.92
N LEU A 57 15.07 -10.28 -6.62
CA LEU A 57 14.11 -11.23 -6.08
C LEU A 57 14.62 -12.65 -6.30
N LYS A 58 14.55 -13.47 -5.26
CA LYS A 58 14.86 -14.90 -5.32
C LYS A 58 13.75 -15.70 -4.70
N VAL A 59 13.32 -16.74 -5.39
CA VAL A 59 12.22 -17.62 -4.99
C VAL A 59 12.57 -19.07 -5.23
N HIS A 60 12.40 -19.91 -4.22
CA HIS A 60 12.52 -21.36 -4.34
C HIS A 60 11.26 -21.96 -4.96
N ARG A 61 11.46 -22.74 -6.01
CA ARG A 61 10.43 -23.45 -6.77
C ARG A 61 10.29 -24.86 -6.21
N THR A 62 9.18 -25.10 -5.51
CA THR A 62 8.92 -26.39 -4.87
C THR A 62 8.81 -27.54 -5.88
N ASN A 63 8.21 -27.29 -7.05
CA ASN A 63 8.00 -28.34 -8.07
C ASN A 63 9.30 -28.89 -8.68
N THR A 64 10.35 -28.06 -8.75
CA THR A 64 11.61 -28.42 -9.42
C THR A 64 12.79 -28.45 -8.47
N SER A 65 12.60 -28.08 -7.19
CA SER A 65 13.66 -27.86 -6.21
C SER A 65 14.75 -26.87 -6.68
N THR A 66 14.43 -25.99 -7.64
CA THR A 66 15.34 -24.96 -8.15
C THR A 66 14.96 -23.58 -7.65
N SER A 67 15.85 -22.59 -7.74
CA SER A 67 15.47 -21.20 -7.51
C SER A 67 15.14 -20.47 -8.81
N TYR A 68 14.09 -19.68 -8.80
CA TYR A 68 13.83 -18.62 -9.76
C TYR A 68 14.39 -17.30 -9.23
N HIS A 69 15.08 -16.57 -10.10
CA HIS A 69 15.61 -15.25 -9.81
C HIS A 69 15.03 -14.27 -10.82
N SER A 70 14.64 -13.10 -10.34
CA SER A 70 14.03 -12.05 -11.13
C SER A 70 14.42 -10.69 -10.58
N ILE A 71 14.48 -9.70 -11.46
CA ILE A 71 14.81 -8.32 -11.13
C ILE A 71 13.73 -7.37 -11.64
N ILE A 72 13.66 -6.20 -11.00
CA ILE A 72 13.03 -5.00 -11.54
C ILE A 72 14.17 -4.00 -11.69
N LYS A 73 14.30 -3.40 -12.87
CA LYS A 73 15.33 -2.38 -13.13
C LYS A 73 14.94 -1.55 -14.35
N ASP A 74 15.43 -0.31 -14.38
CA ASP A 74 15.40 0.52 -15.58
C ASP A 74 15.94 -0.25 -16.79
N ASN A 75 15.32 -0.01 -17.96
CA ASN A 75 15.56 -0.68 -19.25
C ASN A 75 15.04 -2.12 -19.39
N HIS A 76 14.61 -2.79 -18.32
CA HIS A 76 14.02 -4.14 -18.40
C HIS A 76 12.49 -4.17 -18.31
N GLY A 77 11.86 -3.06 -17.95
CA GLY A 77 10.42 -2.93 -17.83
C GLY A 77 10.01 -1.62 -17.16
N SER A 78 8.74 -1.51 -16.79
CA SER A 78 8.23 -0.43 -15.96
C SER A 78 8.45 -0.74 -14.47
N PRO A 79 8.61 0.28 -13.62
CA PRO A 79 8.64 0.09 -12.17
C PRO A 79 7.34 -0.55 -11.68
N TYR A 80 7.41 -1.29 -10.57
CA TYR A 80 6.21 -1.89 -9.98
C TYR A 80 5.48 -0.86 -9.12
N LYS A 81 4.23 -0.60 -9.44
CA LYS A 81 3.42 0.41 -8.75
C LYS A 81 2.70 -0.15 -7.53
N LEU A 82 2.97 0.45 -6.37
CA LEU A 82 2.27 0.22 -5.11
C LEU A 82 1.01 1.09 -5.06
N GLN A 83 0.00 0.69 -5.84
CA GLN A 83 -1.24 1.46 -6.05
C GLN A 83 -1.92 1.91 -4.74
N GLN A 84 -1.82 1.12 -3.67
CA GLN A 84 -2.33 1.44 -2.33
C GLN A 84 -1.80 2.77 -1.76
N ILE A 85 -0.54 3.13 -2.03
CA ILE A 85 0.06 4.40 -1.58
C ILE A 85 -0.57 5.58 -2.33
N GLN A 86 -0.75 5.44 -3.66
CA GLN A 86 -1.41 6.45 -4.47
C GLN A 86 -2.89 6.61 -4.07
N ASP A 87 -3.59 5.51 -3.79
CA ASP A 87 -5.00 5.56 -3.39
C ASP A 87 -5.16 6.25 -2.03
N CYS A 88 -4.28 5.94 -1.06
CA CYS A 88 -4.21 6.64 0.22
C CYS A 88 -4.00 8.16 0.03
N LEU A 89 -3.08 8.54 -0.88
CA LEU A 89 -2.83 9.95 -1.22
C LEU A 89 -4.06 10.61 -1.85
N ASN A 90 -4.78 9.91 -2.73
CA ASN A 90 -6.00 10.40 -3.35
C ASN A 90 -7.09 10.70 -2.30
N TYR A 91 -7.34 9.78 -1.36
CA TYR A 91 -8.32 9.99 -0.30
C TYR A 91 -7.92 11.10 0.68
N THR A 92 -6.63 11.21 1.01
CA THR A 92 -6.11 12.32 1.82
C THR A 92 -6.31 13.66 1.11
N THR A 93 -6.10 13.71 -0.21
CA THR A 93 -6.34 14.90 -1.05
C THR A 93 -7.82 15.28 -1.06
N LYS A 94 -8.72 14.32 -1.31
CA LYS A 94 -10.17 14.54 -1.24
C LYS A 94 -10.62 15.08 0.11
N SER A 95 -10.04 14.57 1.20
CA SER A 95 -10.32 15.04 2.56
C SER A 95 -9.94 16.52 2.75
N LEU A 96 -8.75 16.92 2.28
CA LEU A 96 -8.29 18.32 2.36
C LEU A 96 -9.12 19.25 1.48
N GLU A 97 -9.47 18.83 0.26
CA GLU A 97 -10.36 19.58 -0.64
C GLU A 97 -11.75 19.77 -0.04
N LYS A 98 -12.29 18.74 0.64
CA LYS A 98 -13.56 18.82 1.37
C LYS A 98 -13.50 19.86 2.49
N ILE A 99 -12.44 19.87 3.29
CA ILE A 99 -12.24 20.86 4.35
C ILE A 99 -12.14 22.28 3.75
N LYS A 100 -11.32 22.44 2.70
CA LYS A 100 -11.08 23.73 2.05
C LYS A 100 -12.36 24.32 1.44
N SER A 101 -13.10 23.52 0.67
CA SER A 101 -14.36 23.94 0.05
C SER A 101 -15.42 24.32 1.08
N ALA A 102 -15.57 23.52 2.13
CA ALA A 102 -16.52 23.78 3.21
C ALA A 102 -16.22 25.08 3.97
N LYS A 103 -14.94 25.38 4.22
CA LYS A 103 -14.51 26.63 4.89
C LYS A 103 -14.78 27.90 4.07
N ILE A 104 -14.96 27.79 2.76
CA ILE A 104 -15.28 28.94 1.89
C ILE A 104 -16.76 29.33 2.06
N SER A 105 -17.65 28.34 2.19
CA SER A 105 -19.10 28.58 2.22
C SER A 105 -19.69 28.71 3.62
N THR A 106 -18.97 28.24 4.64
CA THR A 106 -19.57 27.98 5.96
C THR A 106 -18.57 28.24 7.07
N SER A 107 -19.04 28.80 8.19
CA SER A 107 -18.16 29.04 9.34
C SER A 107 -17.67 27.72 9.92
N VAL A 108 -16.45 27.71 10.46
CA VAL A 108 -15.89 26.49 11.08
C VAL A 108 -16.76 25.99 12.24
N ASN A 109 -17.49 26.89 12.91
CA ASN A 109 -18.40 26.49 13.99
C ASN A 109 -19.60 25.72 13.43
N ASP A 110 -20.21 26.16 12.35
CA ASP A 110 -21.35 25.44 11.76
C ASP A 110 -20.90 24.11 11.14
N LEU A 111 -19.70 24.04 10.55
CA LEU A 111 -19.16 22.81 9.98
C LEU A 111 -18.98 21.70 11.02
N ILE A 112 -18.51 22.05 12.23
CA ILE A 112 -18.34 21.06 13.30
C ILE A 112 -19.66 20.64 13.96
N GLU A 113 -20.77 21.33 13.66
CA GLU A 113 -22.12 20.88 14.04
C GLU A 113 -22.79 20.06 12.93
N CYS A 114 -22.25 20.05 11.71
CA CYS A 114 -22.88 19.45 10.53
C CYS A 114 -22.58 17.94 10.46
N PRO A 115 -23.56 17.04 10.73
CA PRO A 115 -23.31 15.59 10.76
C PRO A 115 -22.81 15.05 9.43
N SER A 116 -23.45 15.43 8.33
CA SER A 116 -23.12 14.94 6.99
C SER A 116 -21.69 15.27 6.60
N PHE A 117 -21.22 16.50 6.91
CA PHE A 117 -19.84 16.91 6.70
C PHE A 117 -18.86 16.02 7.48
N LEU A 118 -19.12 15.80 8.78
CA LEU A 118 -18.24 15.00 9.63
C LEU A 118 -18.21 13.52 9.22
N PHE A 119 -19.35 12.91 8.92
CA PHE A 119 -19.44 11.52 8.45
C PHE A 119 -18.72 11.30 7.12
N GLU A 120 -18.88 12.22 6.18
CA GLU A 120 -18.25 12.13 4.86
C GLU A 120 -16.72 12.32 4.98
N LEU A 121 -16.27 13.32 5.74
CA LEU A 121 -14.85 13.52 6.01
C LEU A 121 -14.24 12.32 6.72
N PHE A 122 -14.91 11.78 7.74
CA PHE A 122 -14.46 10.57 8.43
C PHE A 122 -14.35 9.38 7.47
N SER A 123 -15.31 9.22 6.56
CA SER A 123 -15.30 8.15 5.56
C SER A 123 -14.09 8.26 4.63
N TYR A 124 -13.75 9.45 4.13
CA TYR A 124 -12.55 9.62 3.30
C TYR A 124 -11.26 9.27 4.05
N ILE A 125 -11.14 9.64 5.32
CA ILE A 125 -9.94 9.34 6.12
C ILE A 125 -9.86 7.85 6.44
N ARG A 126 -10.99 7.21 6.78
CA ARG A 126 -11.09 5.76 6.94
C ARG A 126 -10.68 5.03 5.66
N ASP A 127 -11.21 5.44 4.52
CA ASP A 127 -10.90 4.82 3.23
C ASP A 127 -9.41 5.00 2.88
N ALA A 128 -8.79 6.15 3.20
CA ALA A 128 -7.34 6.36 3.07
C ALA A 128 -6.52 5.36 3.90
N ARG A 129 -6.94 5.10 5.14
CA ARG A 129 -6.31 4.13 6.04
C ARG A 129 -6.51 2.70 5.56
N ASP A 130 -7.69 2.39 5.04
CA ASP A 130 -8.03 1.06 4.54
C ASP A 130 -7.24 0.72 3.27
N CYS A 131 -6.88 1.70 2.42
CA CYS A 131 -5.95 1.49 1.31
C CYS A 131 -4.64 0.82 1.76
N LEU A 132 -4.10 1.19 2.93
CA LEU A 132 -2.85 0.64 3.44
C LEU A 132 -3.06 -0.62 4.29
N THR A 133 -4.15 -0.71 5.05
CA THR A 133 -4.37 -1.79 6.02
C THR A 133 -5.14 -2.99 5.46
N GLN A 134 -5.92 -2.82 4.40
CA GLN A 134 -6.73 -3.85 3.75
C GLN A 134 -6.20 -4.15 2.34
N PRO A 135 -5.18 -5.02 2.20
CA PRO A 135 -4.64 -5.33 0.89
C PRO A 135 -5.72 -5.95 -0.02
N PRO A 136 -5.78 -5.57 -1.30
CA PRO A 136 -6.76 -6.11 -2.23
C PRO A 136 -6.56 -7.62 -2.38
N ARG A 137 -7.64 -8.39 -2.21
CA ARG A 137 -7.63 -9.82 -2.47
C ARG A 137 -7.68 -10.04 -3.97
N LYS A 138 -6.63 -10.67 -4.52
CA LYS A 138 -6.59 -11.05 -5.93
C LYS A 138 -6.67 -12.57 -6.07
N THR A 139 -7.45 -13.04 -7.03
CA THR A 139 -7.45 -14.44 -7.44
C THR A 139 -6.17 -14.79 -8.19
N ILE A 140 -5.92 -16.09 -8.40
CA ILE A 140 -4.76 -16.54 -9.19
C ILE A 140 -4.86 -16.02 -10.62
N GLU A 141 -6.06 -16.02 -11.20
CA GLU A 141 -6.35 -15.54 -12.55
C GLU A 141 -6.07 -14.03 -12.67
N GLU A 142 -6.49 -13.25 -11.68
CA GLU A 142 -6.19 -11.82 -11.61
C GLU A 142 -4.69 -11.57 -11.48
N HIS A 143 -3.99 -12.38 -10.69
CA HIS A 143 -2.54 -12.33 -10.63
C HIS A 143 -1.88 -12.64 -11.98
N LEU A 144 -2.30 -13.71 -12.65
CA LEU A 144 -1.74 -14.17 -13.93
C LEU A 144 -1.97 -13.16 -15.07
N THR A 145 -3.07 -12.40 -15.02
CA THR A 145 -3.44 -11.39 -16.01
C THR A 145 -2.98 -9.97 -15.64
N ASN A 146 -2.50 -9.75 -14.41
CA ASN A 146 -2.06 -8.43 -13.95
C ASN A 146 -0.92 -7.87 -14.81
N PRO A 147 -1.07 -6.67 -15.40
CA PRO A 147 -0.03 -6.02 -16.20
C PRO A 147 1.31 -5.84 -15.47
N SER A 148 1.28 -5.75 -14.14
CA SER A 148 2.49 -5.62 -13.30
C SER A 148 3.44 -6.81 -13.41
N ARG A 149 2.99 -7.96 -13.95
CA ARG A 149 3.87 -9.10 -14.27
C ARG A 149 4.94 -8.75 -15.30
N ARG A 150 4.76 -7.68 -16.07
CA ARG A 150 5.74 -7.19 -17.05
C ARG A 150 6.90 -6.40 -16.43
N CYS A 151 6.81 -6.05 -15.14
CA CYS A 151 7.90 -5.38 -14.42
C CYS A 151 9.12 -6.29 -14.20
N PHE A 152 8.90 -7.60 -14.22
CA PHE A 152 9.86 -8.60 -13.79
C PHE A 152 10.68 -9.15 -14.97
N TYR A 153 12.00 -9.19 -14.81
CA TYR A 153 12.93 -9.74 -15.78
C TYR A 153 13.85 -10.80 -15.14
N PRO A 154 14.05 -12.00 -15.74
CA PRO A 154 13.34 -12.49 -16.91
C PRO A 154 11.82 -12.63 -16.64
N PRO A 155 10.96 -12.76 -17.67
CA PRO A 155 9.53 -12.93 -17.47
C PRO A 155 9.18 -14.08 -16.52
N ILE A 156 8.18 -13.87 -15.66
CA ILE A 156 7.79 -14.86 -14.65
C ILE A 156 7.17 -16.10 -15.33
N PRO A 157 7.68 -17.32 -15.05
CA PRO A 157 7.05 -18.58 -15.45
C PRO A 157 5.58 -18.69 -15.01
N LYS A 158 4.79 -19.53 -15.68
CA LYS A 158 3.36 -19.67 -15.36
C LYS A 158 3.09 -20.37 -14.02
N ASP A 159 4.05 -21.16 -13.53
CA ASP A 159 3.96 -21.88 -12.26
C ASP A 159 4.36 -21.03 -11.04
N ILE A 160 4.61 -19.73 -11.24
CA ILE A 160 4.96 -18.81 -10.16
C ILE A 160 4.13 -17.53 -10.31
N VAL A 161 3.63 -17.02 -9.19
CA VAL A 161 3.13 -15.64 -9.08
C VAL A 161 4.00 -14.88 -8.09
N LEU A 162 4.46 -13.71 -8.50
CA LEU A 162 5.12 -12.74 -7.63
C LEU A 162 4.19 -11.55 -7.41
N SER A 163 4.14 -11.06 -6.17
CA SER A 163 3.31 -9.90 -5.81
C SER A 163 4.01 -9.07 -4.74
N MET A 164 3.92 -7.75 -4.88
CA MET A 164 4.30 -6.79 -3.86
C MET A 164 3.08 -5.94 -3.49
N PHE A 165 2.86 -5.75 -2.19
CA PHE A 165 1.71 -5.00 -1.68
C PHE A 165 1.99 -4.45 -0.29
N ILE A 166 1.20 -3.48 0.14
CA ILE A 166 1.27 -2.89 1.49
C ILE A 166 0.28 -3.59 2.42
N ARG A 167 0.71 -3.88 3.64
CA ARG A 167 -0.13 -4.36 4.74
C ARG A 167 0.18 -3.55 6.00
N GLY A 168 -0.70 -2.60 6.32
CA GLY A 168 -0.44 -1.62 7.35
C GLY A 168 0.73 -0.72 6.94
N CYS A 169 1.80 -0.73 7.72
CA CYS A 169 3.04 -0.02 7.41
C CYS A 169 4.09 -0.91 6.74
N SER A 170 3.80 -2.18 6.45
CA SER A 170 4.76 -3.12 5.91
C SER A 170 4.64 -3.28 4.39
N LEU A 171 5.77 -3.29 3.69
CA LEU A 171 5.87 -3.78 2.32
C LEU A 171 6.08 -5.28 2.34
N VAL A 172 5.16 -6.00 1.72
CA VAL A 172 5.16 -7.46 1.66
C VAL A 172 5.57 -7.89 0.26
N PHE A 173 6.60 -8.74 0.18
CA PHE A 173 6.89 -9.53 -1.01
C PHE A 173 6.33 -10.94 -0.81
N ALA A 174 5.47 -11.37 -1.72
CA ALA A 174 4.86 -12.69 -1.69
C ALA A 174 5.14 -13.44 -3.00
N ALA A 175 5.45 -14.73 -2.85
CA ALA A 175 5.58 -15.67 -3.96
C ALA A 175 4.62 -16.85 -3.75
N TYR A 176 3.97 -17.24 -4.83
CA TYR A 176 3.04 -18.36 -4.87
C TYR A 176 3.60 -19.37 -5.88
N ASN A 177 3.91 -20.58 -5.41
CA ASN A 177 4.18 -21.69 -6.30
C ASN A 177 2.86 -22.32 -6.68
N LEU A 178 2.65 -22.47 -7.99
CA LEU A 178 1.41 -22.98 -8.53
C LEU A 178 1.59 -24.40 -9.07
N VAL A 179 0.52 -25.16 -9.02
CA VAL A 179 0.37 -26.45 -9.71
C VAL A 179 -0.82 -26.35 -10.66
N TYR A 180 -0.69 -26.90 -11.86
CA TYR A 180 -1.78 -26.90 -12.82
C TYR A 180 -2.63 -28.16 -12.62
N ASN A 181 -3.88 -27.98 -12.23
CA ASN A 181 -4.87 -29.04 -12.14
C ASN A 181 -5.47 -29.26 -13.54
N SER A 182 -5.13 -30.40 -14.17
CA SER A 182 -5.59 -30.74 -15.51
C SER A 182 -7.08 -31.09 -15.60
N LEU A 183 -7.68 -31.56 -14.49
CA LEU A 183 -9.10 -31.91 -14.44
C LEU A 183 -9.96 -30.65 -14.48
N ASP A 184 -9.63 -29.67 -13.63
CA ASP A 184 -10.35 -28.40 -13.54
C ASP A 184 -9.82 -27.33 -14.50
N LYS A 185 -8.75 -27.64 -15.24
CA LYS A 185 -8.05 -26.74 -16.19
C LYS A 185 -7.68 -25.38 -15.57
N ARG A 186 -7.26 -25.39 -14.30
CA ARG A 186 -6.93 -24.18 -13.54
C ARG A 186 -5.62 -24.32 -12.79
N TRP A 187 -5.03 -23.19 -12.44
CA TRP A 187 -3.88 -23.14 -11.55
C TRP A 187 -4.35 -23.12 -10.10
N GLU A 188 -3.67 -23.86 -9.25
CA GLU A 188 -3.92 -23.93 -7.81
C GLU A 188 -2.65 -23.56 -7.05
N VAL A 189 -2.80 -22.92 -5.89
CA VAL A 189 -1.66 -22.57 -5.04
C VAL A 189 -1.18 -23.83 -4.34
N LEU A 190 0.01 -24.30 -4.69
CA LEU A 190 0.68 -25.38 -3.98
C LEU A 190 1.21 -24.89 -2.62
N ASN A 191 1.88 -23.74 -2.63
CA ASN A 191 2.31 -23.07 -1.42
C ASN A 191 2.47 -21.56 -1.66
N ARG A 192 2.47 -20.84 -0.54
CA ARG A 192 2.69 -19.39 -0.48
C ARG A 192 3.81 -19.12 0.50
N SER A 193 4.79 -18.33 0.08
CA SER A 193 5.80 -17.75 0.93
C SER A 193 5.67 -16.23 0.92
N SER A 194 5.86 -15.57 2.05
CA SER A 194 5.92 -14.11 2.11
C SER A 194 6.91 -13.62 3.15
N ILE A 195 7.57 -12.53 2.83
CA ILE A 195 8.47 -11.77 3.68
C ILE A 195 8.05 -10.32 3.65
N GLU A 196 8.31 -9.58 4.73
CA GLU A 196 7.88 -8.20 4.86
C GLU A 196 8.90 -7.36 5.61
N CYS A 197 8.89 -6.07 5.34
CA CYS A 197 9.65 -5.05 6.07
C CYS A 197 8.78 -3.83 6.34
N VAL A 198 9.00 -3.17 7.47
CA VAL A 198 8.32 -1.92 7.80
C VAL A 198 8.88 -0.78 6.94
N ILE A 199 7.99 0.03 6.36
CA ILE A 199 8.31 1.32 5.76
C ILE A 199 8.02 2.41 6.81
N PRO A 200 9.04 3.08 7.38
CA PRO A 200 8.86 4.04 8.48
C PRO A 200 7.87 5.17 8.17
N ARG A 201 7.95 5.77 6.97
CA ARG A 201 7.02 6.85 6.58
C ARG A 201 5.56 6.38 6.52
N LEU A 202 5.29 5.11 6.22
CA LEU A 202 3.92 4.59 6.26
C LEU A 202 3.42 4.37 7.69
N GLN A 203 4.32 4.06 8.63
CA GLN A 203 3.99 4.04 10.05
C GLN A 203 3.60 5.42 10.55
N GLU A 204 4.34 6.47 10.14
CA GLU A 204 3.97 7.86 10.43
C GLU A 204 2.63 8.24 9.78
N THR A 205 2.43 7.93 8.49
CA THR A 205 1.15 8.15 7.79
C THR A 205 -0.03 7.54 8.54
N LEU A 206 0.08 6.27 8.96
CA LEU A 206 -0.99 5.62 9.73
C LEU A 206 -1.25 6.32 11.06
N SER A 207 -0.20 6.75 11.75
CA SER A 207 -0.33 7.49 13.02
C SER A 207 -1.09 8.81 12.84
N TYR A 208 -0.81 9.56 11.77
CA TYR A 208 -1.52 10.80 11.46
C TYR A 208 -2.98 10.53 11.03
N LEU A 209 -3.24 9.49 10.23
CA LEU A 209 -4.61 9.10 9.87
C LEU A 209 -5.42 8.71 11.11
N ASP A 210 -4.85 7.89 12.00
CA ASP A 210 -5.49 7.48 13.25
C ASP A 210 -5.76 8.70 14.15
N ALA A 211 -4.82 9.65 14.27
CA ALA A 211 -5.02 10.88 15.02
C ALA A 211 -6.16 11.75 14.45
N ALA A 212 -6.23 11.88 13.12
CA ALA A 212 -7.32 12.59 12.44
C ALA A 212 -8.67 11.92 12.66
N MET A 213 -8.74 10.59 12.52
CA MET A 213 -9.96 9.80 12.76
C MET A 213 -10.43 9.92 14.22
N ASN A 214 -9.51 9.78 15.19
CA ASN A 214 -9.83 9.90 16.61
C ASN A 214 -10.37 11.30 16.96
N THR A 215 -9.82 12.33 16.33
CA THR A 215 -10.29 13.72 16.50
C THR A 215 -11.71 13.92 15.97
N LEU A 216 -12.03 13.36 14.80
CA LEU A 216 -13.38 13.39 14.25
C LEU A 216 -14.37 12.58 15.09
N MET A 217 -13.99 11.37 15.52
CA MET A 217 -14.84 10.56 16.40
C MET A 217 -15.12 11.27 17.73
N TYR A 218 -14.11 11.93 18.31
CA TYR A 218 -14.31 12.74 19.51
C TYR A 218 -15.31 13.88 19.27
N LEU A 219 -15.17 14.61 18.16
CA LEU A 219 -16.12 15.66 17.78
C LEU A 219 -17.54 15.12 17.64
N MET A 220 -17.71 14.01 16.91
CA MET A 220 -19.02 13.43 16.65
C MET A 220 -19.68 12.92 17.94
N ASN A 221 -18.93 12.23 18.81
CA ASN A 221 -19.42 11.78 20.13
C ASN A 221 -19.82 12.97 21.02
N LYS A 222 -18.97 14.00 21.11
CA LYS A 222 -19.24 15.19 21.93
C LYS A 222 -20.53 15.91 21.53
N ARG A 223 -20.95 15.74 20.27
CA ARG A 223 -22.14 16.36 19.69
C ARG A 223 -23.35 15.42 19.62
N ASN A 224 -23.24 14.19 20.11
CA ASN A 224 -24.28 13.16 19.97
C ASN A 224 -24.71 12.95 18.50
N ILE A 225 -23.74 12.99 17.59
CA ILE A 225 -23.97 12.79 16.15
C ILE A 225 -23.91 11.29 15.77
N LEU A 226 -23.21 10.49 16.57
CA LEU A 226 -23.19 9.03 16.50
C LEU A 226 -24.42 8.44 17.19
#